data_AF-A0A2D0N430-F1
#
_entry.id   AF-A0A2D0N430-F1
#
_cell.length_a   1.000
_cell.length_b   1.000
_cell.length_c   1.000
_cell.angle_alpha   90.00
_cell.angle_beta   90.00
_cell.angle_gamma   90.00
#
_symmetry.space_group_name_H-M   'P 1'
#
loop_
_entity.id
_entity.type
_entity.pdbx_description
1 polymer ?
#
loop_
_entity_poly.entity_id
_entity_poly.type
_entity_poly.pdbx_seq_one_letter_code
_entity_poly.pdbx_strand_id
1 'polypeptide(L)'
;MHLSTNSLLPIGLMAGLCLLGCQPQTAPEEVDPFAQGQWIDLTYNFDEQTIYWPTANGFVLDTVFEGETENGYYYSAFQYCAAEHGGTHLDAPVHFAEGKQSMEQIPLDRLTGTAVVVDVSEKALADKDYLIGVADLQNWENEHGTIPEDAILLLRTGYGKFWPNKVDYMGTDEVGPEAVAKLHFPGLDPEAATWLTSERKIKAIGLDTPSIDYGQSVLFESHQILFQSNIPAFENVANLEALPVMGSYVVALPMKIKGGSGGPLRIVAFVQ
;
A
#
# COMPACT_ATOMS: atom_id res chain seq x y z
N MET A 1 -15.42 43.17 -84.89
CA MET A 1 -14.94 44.18 -83.94
C MET A 1 -16.10 44.61 -83.06
N HIS A 2 -15.89 44.47 -81.74
CA HIS A 2 -16.47 45.20 -80.59
C HIS A 2 -17.59 46.23 -80.81
N LEU A 3 -18.56 46.47 -79.91
CA LEU A 3 -18.91 45.99 -78.56
C LEU A 3 -20.36 46.50 -78.33
N SER A 4 -21.26 45.69 -77.79
CA SER A 4 -22.59 46.11 -77.34
C SER A 4 -22.57 46.32 -75.83
N THR A 5 -22.85 47.54 -75.38
CA THR A 5 -23.01 47.92 -73.98
C THR A 5 -24.36 47.43 -73.44
N ASN A 6 -24.38 46.77 -72.29
CA ASN A 6 -25.62 46.54 -71.54
C ASN A 6 -25.45 46.82 -70.04
N SER A 7 -26.23 47.81 -69.61
CA SER A 7 -26.99 47.94 -68.36
C SER A 7 -26.49 47.27 -67.07
N LEU A 8 -26.18 48.14 -66.10
CA LEU A 8 -26.00 47.85 -64.67
C LEU A 8 -27.32 47.38 -64.01
N LEU A 9 -27.25 46.28 -63.27
CA LEU A 9 -28.23 45.87 -62.24
C LEU A 9 -27.69 46.20 -60.85
N PRO A 10 -28.51 46.60 -59.86
CA PRO A 10 -28.06 46.78 -58.49
C PRO A 10 -28.02 45.42 -57.78
N ILE A 11 -26.84 45.04 -57.27
CA ILE A 11 -26.67 43.88 -56.38
C ILE A 11 -27.02 44.33 -54.96
N GLY A 12 -28.16 43.85 -54.44
CA GLY A 12 -28.54 44.00 -53.04
C GLY A 12 -27.63 43.14 -52.16
N LEU A 13 -26.85 43.78 -51.28
CA LEU A 13 -26.00 43.11 -50.30
C LEU A 13 -26.87 42.67 -49.11
N MET A 14 -27.27 41.40 -49.07
CA MET A 14 -28.00 40.82 -47.94
C MET A 14 -26.98 40.34 -46.89
N ALA A 15 -26.78 41.13 -45.83
CA ALA A 15 -25.93 40.76 -44.72
C ALA A 15 -26.62 39.66 -43.88
N GLY A 16 -26.26 38.40 -44.14
CA GLY A 16 -26.66 37.27 -43.31
C GLY A 16 -25.89 37.29 -41.99
N LEU A 17 -26.58 37.66 -40.91
CA LEU A 17 -26.05 37.58 -39.56
C LEU A 17 -26.04 36.11 -39.13
N CYS A 18 -24.90 35.42 -39.31
CA CYS A 18 -24.69 34.09 -38.74
C CYS A 18 -24.54 34.23 -37.22
N LEU A 19 -25.65 34.08 -36.50
CA LEU A 19 -25.65 33.84 -35.06
C LEU A 19 -25.12 32.42 -34.83
N LEU A 20 -23.79 32.29 -34.70
CA LEU A 20 -23.16 31.13 -34.09
C LEU A 20 -23.62 31.09 -32.64
N GLY A 21 -24.69 30.35 -32.37
CA GLY A 21 -25.12 30.06 -31.02
C GLY A 21 -24.03 29.24 -30.32
N CYS A 22 -23.32 29.86 -29.39
CA CYS A 22 -22.54 29.13 -28.40
C CYS A 22 -23.54 28.28 -27.59
N GLN A 23 -23.65 26.99 -27.91
CA GLN A 23 -24.26 26.06 -26.97
C GLN A 23 -23.33 25.99 -25.75
N PRO A 24 -23.83 26.22 -24.53
CA PRO A 24 -23.02 25.98 -23.34
C PRO A 24 -22.64 24.50 -23.35
N GLN A 25 -21.36 24.24 -23.55
CA GLN A 25 -20.78 22.92 -23.44
C GLN A 25 -20.96 22.53 -21.97
N THR A 26 -21.95 21.67 -21.67
CA THR A 26 -22.11 21.09 -20.35
C THR A 26 -20.80 20.42 -20.01
N ALA A 27 -20.11 20.92 -18.97
CA ALA A 27 -18.92 20.26 -18.46
C ALA A 27 -19.24 18.77 -18.24
N PRO A 28 -18.35 17.84 -18.61
CA PRO A 28 -18.55 16.44 -18.25
C PRO A 28 -18.82 16.40 -16.75
N GLU A 29 -19.88 15.68 -16.37
CA GLU A 29 -20.21 15.44 -14.97
C GLU A 29 -18.94 14.86 -14.34
N GLU A 30 -18.33 15.56 -13.38
CA GLU A 30 -17.20 15.03 -12.62
C GLU A 30 -17.73 13.85 -11.81
N VAL A 31 -17.62 12.66 -12.38
CA VAL A 31 -17.91 11.42 -11.67
C VAL A 31 -16.72 11.17 -10.75
N ASP A 32 -16.92 11.35 -9.45
CA ASP A 32 -15.96 10.91 -8.45
C ASP A 32 -15.68 9.41 -8.71
N PRO A 33 -14.43 9.02 -9.04
CA PRO A 33 -14.09 7.63 -9.34
C PRO A 33 -14.30 6.69 -8.14
N PHE A 34 -14.51 7.24 -6.95
CA PHE A 34 -14.78 6.51 -5.72
C PHE A 34 -16.26 6.54 -5.29
N ALA A 35 -17.16 7.08 -6.12
CA ALA A 35 -18.59 7.20 -5.78
C ALA A 35 -19.35 5.86 -5.66
N GLN A 36 -18.84 4.80 -6.29
CA GLN A 36 -19.47 3.48 -6.32
C GLN A 36 -18.54 2.44 -5.71
N GLY A 37 -18.45 2.43 -4.38
CA GLY A 37 -17.62 1.49 -3.64
C GLY A 37 -17.40 1.95 -2.20
N GLN A 38 -16.41 1.38 -1.55
CA GLN A 38 -16.05 1.72 -0.17
C GLN A 38 -14.54 1.64 0.05
N TRP A 39 -14.05 2.44 0.99
CA TRP A 39 -12.68 2.35 1.50
C TRP A 39 -12.63 1.36 2.65
N ILE A 40 -11.76 0.36 2.52
CA ILE A 40 -11.39 -0.58 3.57
C ILE A 40 -10.10 -0.11 4.20
N ASP A 41 -10.12 0.04 5.51
CA ASP A 41 -8.93 0.36 6.29
C ASP A 41 -8.11 -0.90 6.52
N LEU A 42 -6.85 -0.88 6.09
CA LEU A 42 -5.94 -2.03 6.17
C LEU A 42 -4.85 -1.78 7.22
N THR A 43 -5.13 -0.92 8.20
CA THR A 43 -4.17 -0.43 9.19
C THR A 43 -4.64 -0.75 10.61
N TYR A 44 -3.77 -1.33 11.43
CA TYR A 44 -4.02 -1.44 12.86
C TYR A 44 -3.81 -0.10 13.57
N ASN A 45 -4.52 0.11 14.68
CA ASN A 45 -4.28 1.28 15.52
C ASN A 45 -2.85 1.27 16.09
N PHE A 46 -2.25 2.46 16.17
CA PHE A 46 -1.04 2.69 16.94
C PHE A 46 -1.41 3.07 18.38
N ASP A 47 -1.11 2.16 19.32
CA ASP A 47 -1.40 2.23 20.75
C ASP A 47 -0.42 1.34 21.54
N GLU A 48 -0.62 1.21 22.85
CA GLU A 48 0.24 0.41 23.74
C GLU A 48 0.26 -1.11 23.44
N GLN A 49 -0.71 -1.61 22.68
CA GLN A 49 -0.80 -3.01 22.26
C GLN A 49 -0.18 -3.25 20.89
N THR A 50 0.21 -2.18 20.17
CA THR A 50 0.87 -2.30 18.87
C THR A 50 2.10 -3.19 18.97
N ILE A 51 2.18 -4.12 18.03
CA ILE A 51 3.27 -5.09 17.97
C ILE A 51 4.44 -4.47 17.21
N TYR A 52 5.62 -4.58 17.82
CA TYR A 52 6.92 -4.16 17.29
C TYR A 52 7.87 -5.36 17.33
N TRP A 53 8.95 -5.28 16.54
CA TRP A 53 10.02 -6.26 16.58
C TRP A 53 10.57 -6.42 18.01
N PRO A 54 11.00 -7.62 18.47
CA PRO A 54 11.33 -7.84 19.88
C PRO A 54 12.45 -6.95 20.43
N THR A 55 13.32 -6.41 19.58
CA THR A 55 14.42 -5.51 19.97
C THR A 55 14.08 -4.02 19.86
N ALA A 56 12.90 -3.68 19.34
CA ALA A 56 12.48 -2.31 19.10
C ALA A 56 11.70 -1.73 20.29
N ASN A 57 11.75 -0.40 20.42
CA ASN A 57 10.88 0.31 21.35
C ASN A 57 9.46 0.36 20.78
N GLY A 58 8.47 0.12 21.66
CA GLY A 58 7.06 0.19 21.32
C GLY A 58 6.54 1.62 21.15
N PHE A 59 5.26 1.74 20.84
CA PHE A 59 4.56 3.01 20.75
C PHE A 59 4.33 3.62 22.14
N VAL A 60 4.69 4.89 22.27
CA VAL A 60 4.46 5.70 23.48
C VAL A 60 3.73 6.96 23.06
N LEU A 61 2.62 7.28 23.74
CA LEU A 61 1.84 8.49 23.54
C LEU A 61 1.77 9.25 24.86
N ASP A 62 2.51 10.36 24.97
CA ASP A 62 2.46 11.21 26.14
C ASP A 62 1.46 12.34 25.93
N THR A 63 0.63 12.59 26.95
CA THR A 63 -0.27 13.75 26.97
C THR A 63 0.53 15.04 27.19
N VAL A 64 0.47 15.95 26.22
CA VAL A 64 1.02 17.31 26.35
C VAL A 64 -0.02 18.22 27.01
N PHE A 65 -1.27 18.13 26.56
CA PHE A 65 -2.42 18.81 27.17
C PHE A 65 -3.70 18.08 26.76
N GLU A 66 -4.65 17.96 27.69
CA GLU A 66 -6.00 17.49 27.36
C GLU A 66 -7.03 18.11 28.32
N GLY A 67 -7.92 18.95 27.80
CA GLY A 67 -8.99 19.56 28.60
C GLY A 67 -9.47 20.92 28.09
N GLU A 68 -10.23 21.61 28.94
CA GLU A 68 -10.67 22.99 28.69
C GLU A 68 -9.53 23.97 28.94
N THR A 69 -9.27 24.85 27.97
CA THR A 69 -8.28 25.93 28.09
C THR A 69 -8.84 27.11 28.89
N GLU A 70 -7.95 27.96 29.41
CA GLU A 70 -8.35 29.21 30.09
C GLU A 70 -9.17 30.17 29.19
N ASN A 71 -9.08 30.00 27.87
CA ASN A 71 -9.84 30.75 26.88
C ASN A 71 -11.22 30.15 26.57
N GLY A 72 -11.63 29.08 27.25
CA GLY A 72 -12.96 28.49 27.15
C GLY A 72 -13.20 27.59 25.93
N TYR A 73 -12.16 26.91 25.44
CA TYR A 73 -12.29 25.87 24.42
C TYR A 73 -11.49 24.61 24.79
N TYR A 74 -12.00 23.44 24.40
CA TYR A 74 -11.31 22.16 24.53
C TYR A 74 -10.09 22.09 23.60
N TYR A 75 -8.95 21.66 24.14
CA TYR A 75 -7.73 21.40 23.41
C TYR A 75 -7.19 20.04 23.83
N SER A 76 -6.73 19.26 22.86
CA SER A 76 -6.08 17.98 23.09
C SER A 76 -4.85 17.89 22.20
N ALA A 77 -3.71 17.59 22.81
CA ALA A 77 -2.42 17.51 22.17
C ALA A 77 -1.57 16.45 22.86
N PHE A 78 -0.94 15.62 22.03
CA PHE A 78 -0.07 14.54 22.46
C PHE A 78 1.26 14.64 21.72
N GLN A 79 2.29 14.06 22.30
CA GLN A 79 3.54 13.74 21.62
C GLN A 79 3.66 12.21 21.59
N TYR A 80 4.31 11.67 20.56
CA TYR A 80 4.52 10.23 20.49
C TYR A 80 5.94 9.86 20.10
N CYS A 81 6.34 8.65 20.46
CA CYS A 81 7.61 8.02 20.10
C CYS A 81 7.35 6.57 19.72
N ALA A 82 8.02 6.08 18.66
CA ALA A 82 7.94 4.70 18.20
C ALA A 82 9.16 4.37 17.33
N ALA A 83 9.50 3.09 17.22
CA ALA A 83 10.42 2.65 16.16
C ALA A 83 9.78 2.79 14.77
N GLU A 84 10.60 2.92 13.72
CA GLU A 84 10.14 3.00 12.33
C GLU A 84 9.39 1.73 11.87
N HIS A 85 9.84 0.58 12.37
CA HIS A 85 9.39 -0.76 11.97
C HIS A 85 8.52 -1.38 13.06
N GLY A 86 7.21 -1.10 13.00
CA GLY A 86 6.21 -1.74 13.84
C GLY A 86 4.83 -1.13 13.66
N GLY A 87 3.82 -1.86 14.16
CA GLY A 87 2.46 -1.65 13.67
C GLY A 87 2.35 -1.93 12.17
N THR A 88 1.27 -1.48 11.56
CA THR A 88 1.20 -1.43 10.10
C THR A 88 2.18 -0.38 9.59
N HIS A 89 3.22 -0.80 8.88
CA HIS A 89 4.30 0.08 8.47
C HIS A 89 4.79 -0.23 7.06
N LEU A 90 5.55 0.71 6.49
CA LEU A 90 6.27 0.52 5.25
C LEU A 90 7.76 0.32 5.55
N ASP A 91 8.36 -0.65 4.88
CA ASP A 91 9.79 -0.83 4.78
C ASP A 91 10.32 -0.23 3.48
N ALA A 92 11.23 0.73 3.63
CA ALA A 92 11.90 1.34 2.50
C ALA A 92 13.07 0.47 2.03
N PRO A 93 13.39 0.44 0.73
CA PRO A 93 14.48 -0.35 0.19
C PRO A 93 15.84 -0.19 0.90
N VAL A 94 16.15 1.01 1.42
CA VAL A 94 17.39 1.25 2.16
C VAL A 94 17.54 0.39 3.43
N HIS A 95 16.44 -0.18 3.96
CA HIS A 95 16.43 -0.97 5.18
C HIS A 95 17.33 -2.22 5.10
N PHE A 96 17.35 -2.91 3.96
CA PHE A 96 18.19 -4.09 3.69
C PHE A 96 19.09 -3.95 2.46
N ALA A 97 19.06 -2.83 1.75
CA ALA A 97 19.87 -2.63 0.56
C ALA A 97 20.53 -1.24 0.55
N GLU A 98 21.83 -1.20 0.86
CA GLU A 98 22.61 0.03 0.94
C GLU A 98 22.54 0.85 -0.35
N GLY A 99 22.31 2.16 -0.22
CA GLY A 99 22.23 3.09 -1.34
C GLY A 99 20.93 3.01 -2.15
N LYS A 100 19.95 2.21 -1.73
CA LYS A 100 18.60 2.19 -2.31
C LYS A 100 17.73 3.29 -1.72
N GLN A 101 16.48 3.36 -2.20
CA GLN A 101 15.55 4.41 -1.82
C GLN A 101 15.27 4.41 -0.31
N SER A 102 15.46 5.57 0.32
CA SER A 102 14.91 5.85 1.65
C SER A 102 13.44 6.27 1.54
N MET A 103 12.75 6.27 2.67
CA MET A 103 11.30 6.50 2.78
C MET A 103 10.78 7.67 1.92
N GLU A 104 11.42 8.84 1.98
CA GLU A 104 10.97 10.04 1.26
C GLU A 104 11.22 10.01 -0.26
N GLN A 105 12.03 9.06 -0.73
CA GLN A 105 12.47 8.90 -2.12
C GLN A 105 11.61 7.91 -2.90
N ILE A 106 10.78 7.11 -2.22
CA ILE A 106 9.89 6.14 -2.86
C ILE A 106 8.84 6.92 -3.68
N PRO A 107 8.73 6.67 -4.99
CA PRO A 107 7.76 7.37 -5.81
C PRO A 107 6.33 6.86 -5.53
N LEU A 108 5.36 7.78 -5.60
CA LEU A 108 3.97 7.52 -5.19
C LEU A 108 3.25 6.47 -6.05
N ASP A 109 3.73 6.26 -7.28
CA ASP A 109 3.23 5.21 -8.18
C ASP A 109 3.51 3.81 -7.63
N ARG A 110 4.55 3.62 -6.81
CA ARG A 110 4.80 2.37 -6.05
C ARG A 110 3.86 2.19 -4.87
N LEU A 111 3.37 3.30 -4.32
CA LEU A 111 2.57 3.35 -3.09
C LEU A 111 1.06 3.38 -3.35
N THR A 112 0.65 3.51 -4.61
CA THR A 112 -0.76 3.61 -5.01
C THR A 112 -1.01 2.80 -6.27
N GLY A 113 -2.16 2.14 -6.38
CA GLY A 113 -2.54 1.43 -7.60
C GLY A 113 -3.35 0.17 -7.39
N THR A 114 -3.59 -0.55 -8.47
CA THR A 114 -4.31 -1.82 -8.44
C THR A 114 -3.54 -2.87 -7.64
N ALA A 115 -4.27 -3.59 -6.79
CA ALA A 115 -3.71 -4.68 -6.01
C ALA A 115 -4.31 -6.04 -6.39
N VAL A 116 -3.52 -7.08 -6.16
CA VAL A 116 -3.97 -8.48 -6.20
C VAL A 116 -3.71 -9.11 -4.84
N VAL A 117 -4.59 -10.02 -4.43
CA VAL A 117 -4.48 -10.72 -3.15
C VAL A 117 -4.24 -12.20 -3.42
N VAL A 118 -3.09 -12.70 -3.01
CA VAL A 118 -2.78 -14.14 -3.01
C VAL A 118 -3.07 -14.69 -1.61
N ASP A 119 -4.09 -15.52 -1.53
CA ASP A 119 -4.53 -16.14 -0.28
C ASP A 119 -3.87 -17.50 -0.08
N VAL A 120 -3.03 -17.58 0.95
CA VAL A 120 -2.38 -18.82 1.41
C VAL A 120 -2.79 -19.17 2.84
N SER A 121 -3.87 -18.57 3.34
CA SER A 121 -4.25 -18.63 4.75
C SER A 121 -4.52 -20.04 5.26
N GLU A 122 -5.10 -20.92 4.44
CA GLU A 122 -5.31 -22.32 4.85
C GLU A 122 -3.98 -23.02 5.17
N LYS A 123 -2.96 -22.82 4.33
CA LYS A 123 -1.64 -23.45 4.48
C LYS A 123 -0.84 -22.80 5.61
N ALA A 124 -0.82 -21.47 5.62
CA ALA A 124 -0.13 -20.67 6.63
C ALA A 124 -0.70 -20.86 8.05
N LEU A 125 -2.00 -21.09 8.20
CA LEU A 125 -2.60 -21.39 9.50
C LEU A 125 -2.36 -22.83 9.96
N ALA A 126 -2.05 -23.74 9.03
CA ALA A 126 -1.70 -25.13 9.34
C ALA A 126 -0.23 -25.30 9.72
N ASP A 127 0.65 -24.40 9.24
CA ASP A 127 2.07 -24.40 9.52
C ASP A 127 2.57 -22.98 9.81
N LYS A 128 2.99 -22.75 11.07
CA LYS A 128 3.42 -21.42 11.52
C LYS A 128 4.67 -20.92 10.83
N ASP A 129 5.49 -21.81 10.28
CA ASP A 129 6.73 -21.46 9.57
C ASP A 129 6.55 -21.63 8.05
N TYR A 130 5.31 -21.58 7.55
CA TYR A 130 5.00 -21.73 6.13
C TYR A 130 5.73 -20.69 5.27
N LEU A 131 6.43 -21.19 4.26
CA LEU A 131 7.10 -20.38 3.25
C LEU A 131 6.22 -20.29 1.99
N ILE A 132 5.80 -19.07 1.69
CA ILE A 132 4.98 -18.75 0.52
C ILE A 132 5.86 -18.86 -0.72
N GLY A 133 5.68 -19.94 -1.48
CA GLY A 133 6.59 -20.33 -2.56
C GLY A 133 6.11 -19.91 -3.95
N VAL A 134 6.98 -20.09 -4.94
CA VAL A 134 6.66 -19.85 -6.37
C VAL A 134 5.42 -20.65 -6.80
N ALA A 135 5.24 -21.86 -6.28
CA ALA A 135 4.09 -22.71 -6.59
C ALA A 135 2.77 -22.08 -6.14
N ASP A 136 2.73 -21.36 -5.01
CA ASP A 136 1.52 -20.66 -4.55
C ASP A 136 1.13 -19.56 -5.54
N LEU A 137 2.12 -18.78 -5.96
CA LEU A 137 1.95 -17.69 -6.92
C LEU A 137 1.49 -18.22 -8.28
N GLN A 138 2.11 -19.30 -8.78
CA GLN A 138 1.72 -19.92 -10.05
C GLN A 138 0.33 -20.55 -10.00
N ASN A 139 -0.05 -21.18 -8.87
CA ASN A 139 -1.39 -21.72 -8.70
C ASN A 139 -2.44 -20.61 -8.72
N TRP A 140 -2.18 -19.50 -8.03
CA TRP A 140 -3.03 -18.32 -8.10
C TRP A 140 -3.18 -17.81 -9.54
N GLU A 141 -2.08 -17.75 -10.29
CA GLU A 141 -2.13 -17.30 -11.69
C GLU A 141 -2.88 -18.24 -12.62
N ASN A 142 -2.83 -19.55 -12.36
CA ASN A 142 -3.60 -20.52 -13.12
C ASN A 142 -5.11 -20.32 -12.96
N GLU A 143 -5.55 -19.80 -11.81
CA GLU A 143 -6.96 -19.57 -11.50
C GLU A 143 -7.43 -18.15 -11.88
N HIS A 144 -6.57 -17.15 -11.73
CA HIS A 144 -6.96 -15.73 -11.81
C HIS A 144 -6.31 -14.97 -12.97
N GLY A 145 -5.39 -15.61 -13.69
CA GLY A 145 -4.57 -14.97 -14.72
C GLY A 145 -3.25 -14.44 -14.17
N THR A 146 -2.38 -14.01 -15.07
CA THR A 146 -1.03 -13.54 -14.70
C THR A 146 -1.09 -12.34 -13.76
N ILE A 147 -0.27 -12.36 -12.70
CA ILE A 147 -0.05 -11.19 -11.82
C ILE A 147 0.41 -10.03 -12.72
N PRO A 148 -0.33 -8.91 -12.75
CA PRO A 148 0.03 -7.79 -13.63
C PRO A 148 1.40 -7.20 -13.27
N GLU A 149 2.14 -6.75 -14.28
CA GLU A 149 3.30 -5.87 -14.06
C GLU A 149 2.84 -4.61 -13.29
N ASP A 150 3.69 -4.07 -12.42
CA ASP A 150 3.38 -2.91 -11.59
C ASP A 150 2.14 -3.09 -10.67
N ALA A 151 1.75 -4.33 -10.36
CA ALA A 151 0.75 -4.59 -9.32
C ALA A 151 1.33 -4.39 -7.92
N ILE A 152 0.46 -3.99 -6.98
CA ILE A 152 0.70 -4.17 -5.55
C ILE A 152 0.27 -5.59 -5.19
N LEU A 153 1.21 -6.44 -4.78
CA LEU A 153 0.92 -7.82 -4.38
C LEU A 153 0.68 -7.88 -2.86
N LEU A 154 -0.50 -8.33 -2.45
CA LEU A 154 -0.81 -8.56 -1.04
C LEU A 154 -0.89 -10.07 -0.78
N LEU A 155 -0.14 -10.56 0.20
CA LEU A 155 -0.12 -11.95 0.63
C LEU A 155 -0.98 -12.09 1.89
N ARG A 156 -2.10 -12.80 1.77
CA ARG A 156 -2.98 -13.09 2.91
C ARG A 156 -2.61 -14.43 3.52
N THR A 157 -2.02 -14.39 4.71
CA THR A 157 -1.67 -15.59 5.51
C THR A 157 -2.74 -15.92 6.55
N GLY A 158 -3.67 -14.99 6.82
CA GLY A 158 -4.71 -15.13 7.84
C GLY A 158 -4.20 -14.86 9.26
N TYR A 159 -2.95 -14.44 9.42
CA TYR A 159 -2.33 -14.13 10.72
C TYR A 159 -2.90 -12.87 11.36
N GLY A 160 -3.52 -11.98 10.58
CA GLY A 160 -4.20 -10.81 11.12
C GLY A 160 -5.20 -11.13 12.24
N LYS A 161 -5.78 -12.34 12.24
CA LYS A 161 -6.70 -12.81 13.30
C LYS A 161 -6.07 -12.92 14.70
N PHE A 162 -4.74 -12.99 14.78
CA PHE A 162 -4.02 -13.12 16.06
C PHE A 162 -3.62 -11.75 16.63
N TRP A 163 -3.76 -10.66 15.88
CA TRP A 163 -3.50 -9.32 16.39
C TRP A 163 -4.51 -8.94 17.50
N PRO A 164 -4.08 -8.32 18.64
CA PRO A 164 -2.72 -7.95 19.04
C PRO A 164 -2.03 -8.96 19.99
N ASN A 165 -2.46 -10.23 20.04
CA ASN A 165 -1.86 -11.25 20.90
C ASN A 165 -0.47 -11.65 20.37
N LYS A 166 0.60 -11.11 20.99
CA LYS A 166 1.99 -11.36 20.60
C LYS A 166 2.39 -12.84 20.59
N VAL A 167 1.91 -13.64 21.55
CA VAL A 167 2.26 -15.07 21.62
C VAL A 167 1.69 -15.82 20.42
N ASP A 168 0.44 -15.55 20.06
CA ASP A 168 -0.20 -16.21 18.92
C ASP A 168 0.30 -15.64 17.57
N TYR A 169 0.56 -14.34 17.51
CA TYR A 169 0.95 -13.62 16.29
C TYR A 169 2.44 -13.77 15.95
N MET A 170 3.33 -13.69 16.95
CA MET A 170 4.78 -13.73 16.78
C MET A 170 5.41 -15.05 17.24
N GLY A 171 4.70 -15.87 18.02
CA GLY A 171 5.25 -17.07 18.67
C GLY A 171 5.83 -16.82 20.08
N THR A 172 6.06 -15.56 20.44
CA THR A 172 6.55 -15.15 21.77
C THR A 172 6.13 -13.72 22.09
N ASP A 173 5.99 -13.40 23.38
CA ASP A 173 5.86 -12.04 23.89
C ASP A 173 7.16 -11.53 24.54
N GLU A 174 8.23 -12.33 24.49
CA GLU A 174 9.54 -11.95 25.00
C GLU A 174 10.16 -10.82 24.17
N VAL A 175 11.00 -10.02 24.82
CA VAL A 175 11.71 -8.88 24.22
C VAL A 175 13.22 -9.08 24.32
N GLY A 176 13.95 -8.35 23.48
CA GLY A 176 15.40 -8.41 23.38
C GLY A 176 15.91 -9.40 22.32
N PRO A 177 17.23 -9.44 22.09
CA PRO A 177 17.81 -10.20 20.98
C PRO A 177 17.53 -11.70 21.02
N GLU A 178 17.48 -12.30 22.22
CA GLU A 178 17.23 -13.73 22.41
C GLU A 178 15.80 -14.14 22.02
N ALA A 179 14.85 -13.19 22.02
CA ALA A 179 13.47 -13.45 21.60
C ALA A 179 13.35 -13.63 20.08
N VAL A 180 14.29 -13.11 19.29
CA VAL A 180 14.26 -13.22 17.82
C VAL A 180 14.30 -14.68 17.37
N ALA A 181 15.09 -15.53 18.04
CA ALA A 181 15.15 -16.97 17.73
C ALA A 181 13.87 -17.74 18.08
N LYS A 182 12.92 -17.12 18.80
CA LYS A 182 11.65 -17.72 19.23
C LYS A 182 10.47 -17.31 18.35
N LEU A 183 10.73 -16.53 17.30
CA LEU A 183 9.69 -16.05 16.40
C LEU A 183 9.19 -17.16 15.47
N HIS A 184 7.87 -17.27 15.34
CA HIS A 184 7.19 -18.24 14.47
C HIS A 184 5.97 -17.61 13.82
N PHE A 185 6.09 -17.30 12.54
CA PHE A 185 5.05 -16.80 11.65
C PHE A 185 5.48 -17.01 10.19
N PRO A 186 4.53 -17.15 9.26
CA PRO A 186 4.80 -17.45 7.87
C PRO A 186 5.39 -16.23 7.16
N GLY A 187 6.05 -16.47 6.03
CA GLY A 187 6.64 -15.40 5.22
C GLY A 187 6.91 -15.83 3.80
N LEU A 188 7.43 -14.90 3.01
CA LEU A 188 7.79 -15.12 1.61
C LEU A 188 9.08 -15.92 1.50
N ASP A 189 9.06 -16.97 0.68
CA ASP A 189 10.25 -17.73 0.33
C ASP A 189 11.22 -16.89 -0.53
N PRO A 190 12.55 -16.94 -0.30
CA PRO A 190 13.52 -16.19 -1.11
C PRO A 190 13.50 -16.53 -2.62
N GLU A 191 13.18 -17.76 -3.01
CA GLU A 191 13.00 -18.13 -4.41
C GLU A 191 11.75 -17.44 -4.99
N ALA A 192 10.68 -17.32 -4.20
CA ALA A 192 9.48 -16.60 -4.59
C ALA A 192 9.74 -15.08 -4.70
N ALA A 193 10.51 -14.50 -3.78
CA ALA A 193 10.97 -13.12 -3.89
C ALA A 193 11.75 -12.89 -5.19
N THR A 194 12.69 -13.78 -5.51
CA THR A 194 13.47 -13.72 -6.76
C THR A 194 12.54 -13.76 -7.98
N TRP A 195 11.64 -14.73 -8.04
CA TRP A 195 10.70 -14.90 -9.13
C TRP A 195 9.78 -13.69 -9.32
N LEU A 196 9.27 -13.09 -8.23
CA LEU A 196 8.47 -11.88 -8.29
C LEU A 196 9.24 -10.70 -8.88
N THR A 197 10.52 -10.55 -8.52
CA THR A 197 11.35 -9.46 -9.05
C THR A 197 11.75 -9.65 -10.51
N SER A 198 12.02 -10.89 -10.95
CA SER A 198 12.50 -11.16 -12.30
C SER A 198 11.38 -11.38 -13.32
N GLU A 199 10.34 -12.12 -12.95
CA GLU A 199 9.30 -12.60 -13.87
C GLU A 199 8.00 -11.80 -13.83
N ARG A 200 7.73 -11.04 -12.76
CA ARG A 200 6.49 -10.26 -12.59
C ARG A 200 6.67 -8.76 -12.47
N LYS A 201 7.80 -8.31 -11.91
CA LYS A 201 8.10 -6.89 -11.72
C LYS A 201 6.97 -6.16 -10.98
N ILE A 202 6.53 -6.76 -9.87
CA ILE A 202 5.61 -6.08 -8.95
C ILE A 202 6.26 -4.78 -8.44
N LYS A 203 5.46 -3.78 -8.11
CA LYS A 203 5.99 -2.48 -7.69
C LYS A 203 6.08 -2.30 -6.18
N ALA A 204 5.29 -3.05 -5.43
CA ALA A 204 5.31 -3.15 -3.98
C ALA A 204 4.69 -4.49 -3.55
N ILE A 205 4.99 -4.92 -2.33
CA ILE A 205 4.45 -6.13 -1.73
C ILE A 205 3.95 -5.85 -0.31
N GLY A 206 2.94 -6.56 0.17
CA GLY A 206 2.56 -6.50 1.57
C GLY A 206 1.97 -7.81 2.08
N LEU A 207 1.96 -7.98 3.40
CA LEU A 207 1.44 -9.18 4.07
C LEU A 207 0.93 -8.88 5.49
N ASP A 208 0.16 -9.80 6.06
CA ASP A 208 -0.47 -9.68 7.39
C ASP A 208 0.36 -10.32 8.52
N THR A 209 1.69 -10.35 8.36
CA THR A 209 2.66 -10.80 9.39
C THR A 209 3.69 -9.71 9.71
N PRO A 210 4.46 -9.83 10.81
CA PRO A 210 5.39 -8.80 11.27
C PRO A 210 6.76 -8.78 10.57
N SER A 211 6.94 -9.55 9.50
CA SER A 211 8.13 -9.51 8.65
C SER A 211 7.82 -10.15 7.28
N ILE A 212 8.39 -9.65 6.17
CA ILE A 212 8.33 -10.31 4.85
C ILE A 212 8.90 -11.72 4.92
N ASP A 213 10.03 -11.87 5.59
CA ASP A 213 10.63 -13.16 5.90
C ASP A 213 9.87 -13.86 7.02
N TYR A 214 9.80 -15.18 6.99
CA TYR A 214 9.22 -15.99 8.07
C TYR A 214 9.99 -15.84 9.40
N GLY A 215 9.34 -16.15 10.53
CA GLY A 215 9.85 -15.87 11.87
C GLY A 215 11.21 -16.50 12.22
N GLN A 216 11.54 -17.66 11.64
CA GLN A 216 12.83 -18.33 11.86
C GLN A 216 13.94 -17.86 10.90
N SER A 217 13.68 -16.88 10.03
CA SER A 217 14.71 -16.34 9.14
C SER A 217 15.81 -15.64 9.94
N VAL A 218 17.06 -16.00 9.63
CA VAL A 218 18.26 -15.36 10.20
C VAL A 218 19.00 -14.49 9.20
N LEU A 219 18.72 -14.68 7.90
CA LEU A 219 19.38 -13.98 6.81
C LEU A 219 18.50 -12.87 6.20
N PHE A 220 17.19 -12.94 6.35
CA PHE A 220 16.26 -11.96 5.78
C PHE A 220 16.41 -11.83 4.25
N GLU A 221 16.57 -12.95 3.55
CA GLU A 221 16.91 -12.96 2.12
C GLU A 221 15.78 -12.39 1.26
N SER A 222 14.52 -12.58 1.64
CA SER A 222 13.38 -12.03 0.90
C SER A 222 13.39 -10.49 0.94
N HIS A 223 13.67 -9.89 2.10
CA HIS A 223 13.90 -8.44 2.18
C HIS A 223 15.04 -7.99 1.26
N GLN A 224 16.21 -8.63 1.34
CA GLN A 224 17.37 -8.25 0.55
C GLN A 224 17.08 -8.28 -0.95
N ILE A 225 16.42 -9.34 -1.44
CA ILE A 225 16.09 -9.52 -2.86
C ILE A 225 15.12 -8.45 -3.36
N LEU A 226 14.03 -8.21 -2.62
CA LEU A 226 13.03 -7.21 -2.97
C LEU A 226 13.63 -5.80 -2.96
N PHE A 227 14.39 -5.48 -1.91
CA PHE A 227 14.87 -4.12 -1.68
C PHE A 227 16.04 -3.77 -2.60
N GLN A 228 16.85 -4.76 -2.98
CA GLN A 228 17.84 -4.58 -4.05
C GLN A 228 17.18 -4.16 -5.38
N SER A 229 15.91 -4.53 -5.59
CA SER A 229 15.10 -4.15 -6.75
C SER A 229 14.24 -2.88 -6.53
N ASN A 230 14.46 -2.16 -5.41
CA ASN A 230 13.65 -1.01 -4.97
C ASN A 230 12.15 -1.32 -4.82
N ILE A 231 11.78 -2.55 -4.48
CA ILE A 231 10.38 -2.92 -4.21
C ILE A 231 10.14 -2.73 -2.71
N PRO A 232 9.40 -1.70 -2.26
CA PRO A 232 9.08 -1.53 -0.84
C PRO A 232 8.10 -2.61 -0.36
N ALA A 233 8.09 -2.84 0.95
CA ALA A 233 7.21 -3.80 1.61
C ALA A 233 6.25 -3.12 2.60
N PHE A 234 5.06 -3.70 2.77
CA PHE A 234 4.08 -3.31 3.79
C PHE A 234 3.86 -4.48 4.75
N GLU A 235 4.10 -4.26 6.04
CA GLU A 235 4.02 -5.31 7.05
C GLU A 235 2.91 -5.03 8.05
N ASN A 236 2.44 -6.10 8.70
CA ASN A 236 1.28 -6.06 9.59
C ASN A 236 0.05 -5.40 8.91
N VAL A 237 -0.22 -5.73 7.65
CA VAL A 237 -1.38 -5.22 6.92
C VAL A 237 -2.64 -5.86 7.51
N ALA A 238 -3.59 -5.03 7.96
CA ALA A 238 -4.83 -5.48 8.57
C ALA A 238 -5.90 -5.83 7.52
N ASN A 239 -6.89 -6.62 7.93
CA ASN A 239 -8.16 -6.83 7.22
C ASN A 239 -8.02 -7.30 5.75
N LEU A 240 -6.96 -8.05 5.41
CA LEU A 240 -6.77 -8.57 4.05
C LEU A 240 -7.89 -9.52 3.60
N GLU A 241 -8.60 -10.16 4.53
CA GLU A 241 -9.79 -10.98 4.26
C GLU A 241 -10.98 -10.20 3.71
N ALA A 242 -10.99 -8.88 3.86
CA ALA A 242 -12.06 -8.03 3.36
C ALA A 242 -11.86 -7.61 1.90
N LEU A 243 -10.69 -7.91 1.32
CA LEU A 243 -10.36 -7.57 -0.06
C LEU A 243 -10.76 -8.67 -1.04
N PRO A 244 -11.27 -8.32 -2.23
CA PRO A 244 -11.39 -9.28 -3.33
C PRO A 244 -10.00 -9.71 -3.83
N VAL A 245 -9.96 -10.85 -4.51
CA VAL A 245 -8.74 -11.40 -5.12
C VAL A 245 -8.07 -10.43 -6.10
N MET A 246 -8.88 -9.66 -6.85
CA MET A 246 -8.44 -8.61 -7.77
C MET A 246 -9.45 -7.46 -7.79
N GLY A 247 -9.01 -6.29 -8.25
CA GLY A 247 -9.89 -5.13 -8.50
C GLY A 247 -9.86 -4.06 -7.42
N SER A 248 -9.16 -4.30 -6.32
CA SER A 248 -8.90 -3.28 -5.29
C SER A 248 -7.93 -2.21 -5.80
N TYR A 249 -8.14 -0.96 -5.40
CA TYR A 249 -7.18 0.12 -5.58
C TYR A 249 -6.59 0.52 -4.22
N VAL A 250 -5.31 0.22 -4.00
CA VAL A 250 -4.60 0.49 -2.76
C VAL A 250 -4.00 1.90 -2.75
N VAL A 251 -4.06 2.54 -1.59
CA VAL A 251 -3.33 3.76 -1.25
C VAL A 251 -2.58 3.49 0.05
N ALA A 252 -1.25 3.40 -0.03
CA ALA A 252 -0.36 3.03 1.07
C ALA A 252 0.64 4.18 1.32
N LEU A 253 0.23 5.20 2.07
CA LEU A 253 1.02 6.41 2.28
C LEU A 253 1.62 6.45 3.70
N PRO A 254 2.95 6.24 3.85
CA PRO A 254 3.61 6.30 5.15
C PRO A 254 3.96 7.72 5.56
N MET A 255 4.40 7.88 6.82
CA MET A 255 5.09 9.09 7.23
C MET A 255 6.32 9.35 6.34
N LYS A 256 6.43 10.57 5.80
CA LYS A 256 7.52 10.95 4.90
C LYS A 256 8.80 11.32 5.66
N ILE A 257 9.43 10.34 6.30
CA ILE A 257 10.67 10.50 7.08
C ILE A 257 11.85 10.68 6.11
N LYS A 258 12.59 11.78 6.23
CA LYS A 258 13.78 12.01 5.40
C LYS A 258 14.91 11.08 5.82
N GLY A 259 15.38 10.24 4.89
CA GLY A 259 16.43 9.26 5.15
C GLY A 259 15.98 8.06 5.99
N GLY A 260 14.68 7.90 6.25
CA GLY A 260 14.16 6.79 7.06
C GLY A 260 14.25 5.44 6.33
N SER A 261 14.49 4.37 7.08
CA SER A 261 14.45 2.99 6.57
C SER A 261 13.05 2.38 6.61
N GLY A 262 12.16 2.94 7.42
CA GLY A 262 10.76 2.57 7.45
C GLY A 262 9.89 3.69 8.02
N GLY A 263 8.64 3.38 8.34
CA GLY A 263 7.77 4.29 9.05
C GLY A 263 6.31 3.86 9.12
N PRO A 264 5.56 4.38 10.11
CA PRO A 264 4.13 4.12 10.24
C PRO A 264 3.37 4.39 8.95
N LEU A 265 2.49 3.46 8.60
CA LEU A 265 1.76 3.44 7.34
C LEU A 265 0.26 3.51 7.57
N ARG A 266 -0.42 4.45 6.90
CA ARG A 266 -1.87 4.33 6.67
C ARG A 266 -2.08 3.75 5.28
N ILE A 267 -2.46 2.48 5.25
CA ILE A 267 -2.82 1.75 4.05
C ILE A 267 -4.34 1.51 4.03
N VAL A 268 -4.96 1.83 2.91
CA VAL A 268 -6.37 1.64 2.63
C VAL A 268 -6.54 1.05 1.24
N ALA A 269 -7.66 0.38 1.01
CA ALA A 269 -8.04 -0.10 -0.32
C ALA A 269 -9.47 0.32 -0.66
N PHE A 270 -9.65 0.88 -1.85
CA PHE A 270 -10.97 1.07 -2.42
C PHE A 270 -11.41 -0.22 -3.12
N VAL A 271 -12.62 -0.65 -2.82
CA VAL A 271 -13.28 -1.81 -3.45
C VAL A 271 -14.65 -1.38 -3.98
N GLN A 272 -15.01 -1.88 -5.16
CA GLN A 272 -16.33 -1.65 -5.79
C GLN A 272 -17.35 -2.70 -5.34
#